data_AF-A0A959NVN9-F1
#
_entry.id   AF-A0A959NVN9-F1
#
_cell.length_a   1.000
_cell.length_b   1.000
_cell.length_c   1.000
_cell.angle_alpha   90.00
_cell.angle_beta   90.00
_cell.angle_gamma   90.00
#
_symmetry.space_group_name_H-M   'P 1'
#
loop_
_entity.id
_entity.type
_entity.pdbx_description
1 polymer ?
#
loop_
_entity_poly.entity_id
_entity_poly.type
_entity_poly.pdbx_seq_one_letter_code
_entity_poly.pdbx_strand_id
1 'polypeptide(L)'
;MKKIIFYLLVVTTFYNAQNMSQNGFRSLFSDYKAVNLGDAITIIVVESSEASNAAQKSTGRESDIGFGLSGGLDDTALPNVDLDLGSRNDFKGSGSAKTAGMVRTKLSALIDSVLANDLVRIKGSRKIVVNDEEQMITIKGLVRTSDISSDNMVYSYNISEAEIIFQSDGQIKSMQDPGWLTKIFHWLF
;
A
#
# COMPACT_ATOMS: atom_id res chain seq x y z
N MET A 1 9.67 23.66 59.54
CA MET A 1 10.53 23.91 58.36
C MET A 1 11.47 22.75 58.03
N LYS A 2 12.25 22.20 58.98
CA LYS A 2 13.19 21.08 58.71
C LYS A 2 12.57 19.79 58.15
N LYS A 3 11.35 19.42 58.60
CA LYS A 3 10.65 18.19 58.15
C LYS A 3 10.14 18.26 56.71
N ILE A 4 9.80 19.45 56.21
CA ILE A 4 9.28 19.67 54.84
C ILE A 4 10.41 19.58 53.82
N ILE A 5 11.59 20.14 54.15
CA ILE A 5 12.79 20.05 53.32
C ILE A 5 13.27 18.60 53.18
N PHE A 6 13.18 17.81 54.25
CA PHE A 6 13.54 16.39 54.21
C PHE A 6 12.61 15.58 53.29
N TYR A 7 11.29 15.82 53.36
CA TYR A 7 10.33 15.16 52.47
C TYR A 7 10.55 15.53 51.00
N LEU A 8 10.84 16.81 50.71
CA LEU A 8 11.13 17.26 49.35
C LEU A 8 12.37 16.59 48.76
N LEU A 9 13.43 16.44 49.57
CA LEU A 9 14.69 15.81 49.15
C LEU A 9 14.54 14.30 48.93
N VAL A 10 13.74 13.62 49.75
CA VAL A 10 13.43 12.20 49.55
C VAL A 10 12.64 12.00 48.24
N VAL A 11 11.63 12.83 47.98
CA VAL A 11 10.83 12.74 46.75
C VAL A 11 11.67 12.95 45.49
N THR A 12 12.60 13.92 45.48
CA THR A 12 13.47 14.16 44.31
C THR A 12 14.45 13.01 44.05
N THR A 13 14.94 12.31 45.09
CA THR A 13 15.80 11.12 44.89
C THR A 13 15.06 9.94 44.27
N PHE A 14 13.77 9.75 44.58
CA PHE A 14 12.94 8.72 43.93
C PHE A 14 12.69 9.01 42.44
N TYR A 15 12.51 10.27 42.06
CA TYR A 15 12.37 10.64 40.64
C TYR A 15 13.63 10.37 39.82
N ASN A 16 14.82 10.56 40.39
CA ASN A 16 16.09 10.33 39.68
C ASN A 16 16.52 8.86 39.68
N ALA A 17 16.12 8.07 40.68
CA ALA A 17 16.47 6.64 40.75
C ALA A 17 15.80 5.79 39.65
N GLN A 18 14.66 6.24 39.11
CA GLN A 18 13.92 5.51 38.07
C GLN A 18 14.67 5.46 36.72
N ASN A 19 15.66 6.34 36.49
CA ASN A 19 16.42 6.39 35.23
C ASN A 19 17.73 5.58 35.27
N MET A 20 18.06 4.95 36.40
CA MET A 20 19.31 4.19 36.54
C MET A 20 19.20 2.75 36.01
N SER A 21 17.98 2.19 35.93
CA SER A 21 17.72 0.87 35.36
C SER A 21 17.77 0.83 33.82
N GLN A 22 17.57 1.97 33.15
CA GLN A 22 17.71 2.06 31.68
C GLN A 22 19.17 2.08 31.21
N ASN A 23 20.11 2.36 32.12
CA ASN A 23 21.55 2.25 31.89
C ASN A 23 22.12 0.96 32.54
N GLY A 24 21.32 -0.10 32.60
CA GLY A 24 21.76 -1.41 33.08
C GLY A 24 22.98 -1.87 32.29
N PHE A 25 24.05 -2.22 33.02
CA PHE A 25 25.33 -2.73 32.52
C PHE A 25 25.18 -3.56 31.23
N ARG A 26 25.44 -2.94 30.07
CA ARG A 26 25.57 -3.70 28.81
C ARG A 26 26.78 -4.61 28.93
N SER A 27 26.62 -5.85 28.50
CA SER A 27 27.72 -6.82 28.46
C SER A 27 28.88 -6.25 27.63
N LEU A 28 30.11 -6.36 28.14
CA LEU A 28 31.34 -5.95 27.42
C LEU A 28 31.55 -6.73 26.11
N PHE A 29 30.80 -7.82 25.92
CA PHE A 29 30.87 -8.70 24.75
C PHE A 29 29.61 -8.63 23.88
N SER A 30 28.64 -7.75 24.19
CA SER A 30 27.43 -7.59 23.38
C SER A 30 27.63 -6.49 22.34
N ASP A 31 27.17 -6.75 21.12
CA ASP A 31 27.12 -5.74 20.07
C ASP A 31 26.21 -4.57 20.47
N TYR A 32 26.55 -3.38 19.95
CA TYR A 32 25.75 -2.18 20.14
C TYR A 32 24.51 -2.21 19.25
N LYS A 33 23.43 -2.78 19.77
CA LYS A 33 22.11 -2.74 19.13
C LYS A 33 21.22 -1.64 19.68
N ALA A 34 20.50 -0.98 18.77
CA ALA A 34 19.43 -0.03 19.02
C ALA A 34 18.21 -0.78 19.56
N VAL A 35 17.94 -0.61 20.85
CA VAL A 35 16.85 -1.32 21.55
C VAL A 35 16.08 -0.41 22.52
N ASN A 36 16.59 0.81 22.73
CA ASN A 36 15.99 1.77 23.64
C ASN A 36 15.09 2.76 22.88
N LEU A 37 14.14 3.33 23.61
CA LEU A 37 13.31 4.41 23.11
C LEU A 37 14.18 5.56 22.57
N GLY A 38 13.93 5.99 21.34
CA GLY A 38 14.67 7.06 20.68
C GLY A 38 15.96 6.63 19.97
N ASP A 39 16.35 5.36 20.02
CA ASP A 39 17.49 4.88 19.24
C ASP A 39 17.19 4.95 17.73
N ALA A 40 18.22 5.30 16.95
CA ALA A 40 18.13 5.35 15.50
C ALA A 40 18.45 3.99 14.86
N ILE A 41 17.62 3.59 13.91
CA ILE A 41 17.76 2.36 13.13
C ILE A 41 17.75 2.72 11.65
N THR A 42 18.60 2.07 10.87
CA THR A 42 18.56 2.15 9.41
C THR A 42 17.70 1.03 8.85
N ILE A 43 16.66 1.39 8.09
CA ILE A 43 15.81 0.44 7.43
C ILE A 43 16.23 0.34 5.97
N ILE A 44 16.50 -0.89 5.53
CA ILE A 44 16.78 -1.24 4.15
C ILE A 44 15.47 -1.74 3.55
N VAL A 45 14.86 -0.89 2.74
CA VAL A 45 13.60 -1.21 2.07
C VAL A 45 13.89 -1.94 0.76
N VAL A 46 13.36 -3.15 0.64
CA VAL A 46 13.45 -3.99 -0.56
C VAL A 46 12.06 -4.55 -0.84
N GLU A 47 11.29 -3.82 -1.64
CA GLU A 47 9.93 -4.20 -2.02
C GLU A 47 9.87 -4.56 -3.51
N SER A 48 9.20 -5.67 -3.81
CA SER A 48 8.85 -6.06 -5.18
C SER A 48 7.36 -6.37 -5.22
N SER A 49 6.63 -5.63 -6.06
CA SER A 49 5.20 -5.84 -6.29
C SER A 49 5.00 -6.29 -7.74
N GLU A 50 4.36 -7.44 -7.91
CA GLU A 50 3.93 -7.96 -9.21
C GLU A 50 2.42 -8.14 -9.15
N ALA A 51 1.70 -7.30 -9.89
CA ALA A 51 0.25 -7.37 -10.04
C ALA A 51 -0.08 -7.79 -11.47
N SER A 52 -0.64 -8.98 -11.63
CA SER A 52 -1.18 -9.45 -12.91
C SER A 52 -2.71 -9.42 -12.87
N ASN A 53 -3.31 -8.52 -13.65
CA ASN A 53 -4.74 -8.46 -13.88
C ASN A 53 -5.07 -9.10 -15.23
N ALA A 54 -5.58 -10.34 -15.20
CA ALA A 54 -6.18 -10.98 -16.36
C ALA A 54 -7.69 -10.70 -16.37
N ALA A 55 -8.15 -9.83 -17.26
CA ALA A 55 -9.56 -9.54 -17.46
C ALA A 55 -10.04 -10.23 -18.74
N GLN A 56 -10.79 -11.33 -18.59
CA GLN A 56 -11.49 -11.98 -19.68
C GLN A 56 -12.94 -11.53 -19.68
N LYS A 57 -13.34 -10.68 -20.65
CA LYS A 57 -14.74 -10.28 -20.82
C LYS A 57 -15.31 -11.00 -22.04
N SER A 58 -16.28 -11.87 -21.79
CA SER A 58 -17.14 -12.46 -22.81
C SER A 58 -18.51 -11.83 -22.65
N THR A 59 -18.90 -10.96 -23.58
CA THR A 59 -20.27 -10.42 -23.64
C THR A 59 -20.89 -10.88 -24.95
N GLY A 60 -21.90 -11.74 -24.85
CA GLY A 60 -22.76 -12.14 -25.95
C GLY A 60 -24.08 -11.40 -25.80
N ARG A 61 -24.45 -10.58 -26.78
CA ARG A 61 -25.76 -9.95 -26.85
C ARG A 61 -26.53 -10.62 -27.97
N GLU A 62 -27.42 -11.54 -27.60
CA GLU A 62 -28.37 -12.17 -28.53
C GLU A 62 -29.64 -11.32 -28.48
N SER A 63 -29.92 -10.61 -29.58
CA SER A 63 -31.07 -9.71 -29.69
C SER A 63 -32.04 -10.30 -30.70
N ASP A 64 -32.93 -11.18 -30.23
CA ASP A 64 -34.05 -11.69 -31.02
C ASP A 64 -35.18 -10.65 -31.05
N ILE A 65 -35.20 -9.79 -32.08
CA ILE A 65 -36.40 -9.02 -32.42
C ILE A 65 -37.21 -9.87 -33.41
N GLY A 66 -38.05 -10.77 -32.86
CA GLY A 66 -39.02 -11.52 -33.63
C GLY A 66 -40.28 -10.69 -33.90
N PHE A 67 -40.39 -10.08 -35.08
CA PHE A 67 -41.68 -9.64 -35.61
C PHE A 67 -42.28 -10.78 -36.44
N GLY A 68 -43.15 -11.57 -35.83
CA GLY A 68 -43.91 -12.61 -36.54
C GLY A 68 -45.09 -11.99 -37.28
N LEU A 69 -44.99 -11.85 -38.60
CA LEU A 69 -46.15 -11.63 -39.46
C LEU A 69 -46.58 -12.97 -40.07
N SER A 70 -47.54 -13.64 -39.43
CA SER A 70 -48.21 -14.81 -40.01
C SER A 70 -49.21 -14.33 -41.06
N GLY A 71 -48.83 -14.43 -42.33
CA GLY A 71 -49.72 -14.18 -43.47
C GLY A 71 -50.76 -15.29 -43.62
N GLY A 72 -52.04 -14.94 -43.49
CA GLY A 72 -53.14 -15.63 -44.14
C GLY A 72 -53.28 -15.07 -45.55
N LEU A 73 -53.35 -15.95 -46.55
CA LEU A 73 -53.58 -15.61 -47.94
C LEU A 73 -54.96 -14.94 -48.08
N ASP A 74 -54.97 -13.64 -48.35
CA ASP A 74 -56.08 -13.03 -49.07
C ASP A 74 -55.53 -12.08 -50.14
N ASP A 75 -56.17 -12.16 -51.30
CA ASP A 75 -55.80 -11.55 -52.57
C ASP A 75 -55.63 -10.02 -52.42
N THR A 76 -54.66 -9.43 -53.13
CA THR A 76 -54.27 -7.99 -53.14
C THR A 76 -53.33 -7.45 -52.03
N ALA A 77 -52.04 -7.77 -52.04
CA ALA A 77 -51.03 -6.94 -51.34
C ALA A 77 -49.59 -7.12 -51.86
N LEU A 78 -48.83 -6.04 -51.71
CA LEU A 78 -47.47 -5.71 -52.19
C LEU A 78 -46.38 -6.80 -52.01
N PRO A 79 -45.28 -6.77 -52.81
CA PRO A 79 -44.21 -7.75 -52.71
C PRO A 79 -43.49 -7.67 -51.35
N ASN A 80 -43.58 -8.74 -50.57
CA ASN A 80 -42.84 -8.91 -49.32
C ASN A 80 -41.36 -9.11 -49.63
N VAL A 81 -40.54 -8.11 -49.28
CA VAL A 81 -39.08 -8.21 -49.26
C VAL A 81 -38.70 -8.68 -47.85
N ASP A 82 -38.36 -9.96 -47.71
CA ASP A 82 -37.71 -10.48 -46.51
C ASP A 82 -36.25 -9.98 -46.46
N LEU A 83 -36.00 -8.98 -45.61
CA LEU A 83 -34.66 -8.57 -45.22
C LEU A 83 -34.35 -9.16 -43.84
N ASP A 84 -33.76 -10.36 -43.85
CA ASP A 84 -33.19 -10.96 -42.65
C ASP A 84 -31.86 -10.23 -42.33
N LEU A 85 -31.90 -9.27 -41.40
CA LEU A 85 -30.70 -8.64 -40.82
C LEU A 85 -30.47 -9.18 -39.41
N GLY A 86 -30.03 -10.43 -39.31
CA GLY A 86 -29.47 -10.98 -38.08
C GLY A 86 -28.10 -10.36 -37.78
N SER A 87 -28.01 -9.48 -36.78
CA SER A 87 -26.74 -8.96 -36.28
C SER A 87 -26.30 -9.75 -35.05
N ARG A 88 -25.38 -10.71 -35.24
CA ARG A 88 -24.75 -11.47 -34.16
C ARG A 88 -23.41 -10.82 -33.81
N ASN A 89 -23.37 -10.06 -32.72
CA ASN A 89 -22.16 -9.36 -32.29
C ASN A 89 -21.50 -10.12 -31.12
N ASP A 90 -20.59 -11.04 -31.43
CA ASP A 90 -19.82 -11.78 -30.43
C ASP A 90 -18.56 -11.00 -30.04
N PHE A 91 -18.59 -10.28 -28.90
CA PHE A 91 -17.42 -9.56 -28.40
C PHE A 91 -16.61 -10.42 -27.42
N LYS A 92 -15.47 -10.92 -27.90
CA LYS A 92 -14.44 -11.60 -27.08
C LYS A 92 -13.28 -10.64 -26.85
N GLY A 93 -13.25 -9.98 -25.69
CA GLY A 93 -12.15 -9.12 -25.27
C GLY A 93 -11.30 -9.78 -24.19
N SER A 94 -10.06 -10.12 -24.52
CA SER A 94 -9.04 -10.52 -23.54
C SER A 94 -8.09 -9.36 -23.28
N GLY A 95 -8.06 -8.84 -22.05
CA GLY A 95 -7.09 -7.85 -21.60
C GLY A 95 -6.18 -8.47 -20.54
N SER A 96 -4.87 -8.56 -20.81
CA SER A 96 -3.88 -8.87 -19.79
C SER A 96 -3.12 -7.59 -19.45
N ALA A 97 -3.21 -7.14 -18.20
CA ALA A 97 -2.44 -6.02 -17.68
C ALA A 97 -1.49 -6.54 -16.60
N LYS A 98 -0.18 -6.44 -16.85
CA LYS A 98 0.86 -6.79 -15.88
C LYS A 98 1.54 -5.52 -15.41
N THR A 99 1.46 -5.23 -14.11
CA THR A 99 2.13 -4.12 -13.45
C THR A 99 3.21 -4.68 -12.53
N ALA A 100 4.47 -4.34 -12.80
CA ALA A 100 5.59 -4.71 -11.94
C ALA A 100 6.25 -3.43 -11.39
N GLY A 101 6.59 -3.44 -10.11
CA GLY A 101 7.28 -2.35 -9.43
C GLY A 101 8.35 -2.88 -8.47
N MET A 102 9.53 -2.27 -8.49
CA MET A 102 10.60 -2.55 -7.54
C MET A 102 10.97 -1.26 -6.81
N VAL A 103 11.11 -1.35 -5.49
CA VAL A 103 11.57 -0.23 -4.66
C VAL A 103 12.74 -0.68 -3.80
N ARG A 104 13.88 0.01 -3.94
CA ARG A 104 15.10 -0.22 -3.16
C ARG A 104 15.59 1.09 -2.59
N THR A 105 15.53 1.25 -1.28
CA THR A 105 15.99 2.48 -0.62
C THR A 105 16.46 2.21 0.80
N LYS A 106 17.19 3.18 1.37
CA LYS A 106 17.59 3.19 2.78
C LYS A 106 17.01 4.42 3.45
N LEU A 107 16.42 4.23 4.62
CA LEU A 107 15.82 5.32 5.38
C LEU A 107 16.11 5.15 6.87
N SER A 108 16.22 6.27 7.59
CA SER A 108 16.43 6.26 9.04
C SER A 108 15.09 6.32 9.76
N ALA A 109 14.93 5.48 10.77
CA ALA A 109 13.77 5.46 11.66
C ALA A 109 14.24 5.52 13.11
N LEU A 110 13.31 5.88 14.00
CA LEU A 110 13.52 5.90 15.43
C LEU A 110 12.64 4.84 16.09
N ILE A 111 13.10 4.32 17.23
CA ILE A 111 12.26 3.51 18.12
C ILE A 111 11.30 4.44 18.86
N ASP A 112 10.01 4.27 18.62
CA ASP A 112 8.90 5.05 19.20
C ASP A 112 8.39 4.42 20.51
N SER A 113 8.46 3.10 20.64
CA SER A 113 8.12 2.39 21.87
C SER A 113 8.75 1.01 21.92
N VAL A 114 9.07 0.54 23.13
CA VAL A 114 9.55 -0.81 23.41
C VAL A 114 8.43 -1.58 24.09
N LEU A 115 8.04 -2.71 23.53
CA LEU A 115 6.99 -3.58 24.06
C LEU A 115 7.60 -4.62 25.01
N ALA A 116 6.77 -5.20 25.88
CA ALA A 116 7.19 -6.16 26.91
C ALA A 116 7.70 -7.51 26.37
N ASN A 117 7.62 -7.75 25.06
CA ASN A 117 7.97 -9.00 24.39
C ASN A 117 9.17 -8.88 23.44
N ASP A 118 10.10 -7.97 23.72
CA ASP A 118 11.27 -7.69 22.86
C ASP A 118 10.93 -7.25 21.42
N LEU A 119 9.71 -6.73 21.24
CA LEU A 119 9.34 -5.98 20.06
C LEU A 119 9.58 -4.50 20.29
N VAL A 120 10.03 -3.81 19.25
CA VAL A 120 10.15 -2.36 19.21
C VAL A 120 9.27 -1.83 18.09
N ARG A 121 8.49 -0.80 18.38
CA ARG A 121 7.77 -0.04 17.37
C ARG A 121 8.72 0.97 16.77
N ILE A 122 8.84 0.96 15.45
CA ILE A 122 9.67 1.89 14.70
C ILE A 122 8.79 2.87 13.95
N LYS A 123 9.29 4.10 13.82
CA LYS A 123 8.67 5.15 13.01
C LYS A 123 9.75 5.98 12.36
N GLY A 124 9.64 6.19 11.05
CA GLY A 124 10.56 7.02 10.29
C GLY A 124 9.85 7.71 9.15
N SER A 125 10.30 8.90 8.80
CA SER A 125 9.90 9.57 7.57
C SER A 125 11.12 10.25 6.95
N ARG A 126 11.17 10.22 5.62
CA ARG A 126 12.23 10.85 4.84
C ARG A 126 11.59 11.62 3.70
N LYS A 127 11.82 12.93 3.68
CA LYS A 127 11.46 13.79 2.55
C LYS A 127 12.69 14.02 1.69
N ILE A 128 12.57 13.80 0.39
CA ILE A 128 13.62 13.99 -0.60
C ILE A 128 13.02 14.85 -1.71
N VAL A 129 13.75 15.86 -2.16
CA VAL A 129 13.38 16.65 -3.33
C VAL A 129 14.33 16.29 -4.44
N VAL A 130 13.81 15.82 -5.57
CA VAL A 130 14.61 15.44 -6.75
C VAL A 130 13.98 16.11 -7.96
N ASN A 131 14.72 16.98 -8.66
CA ASN A 131 14.23 17.69 -9.84
C ASN A 131 12.90 18.43 -9.60
N ASP A 132 12.79 19.18 -8.50
CA ASP A 132 11.58 19.89 -8.07
C ASP A 132 10.36 19.00 -7.74
N GLU A 133 10.51 17.67 -7.77
CA GLU A 133 9.50 16.73 -7.30
C GLU A 133 9.75 16.37 -5.84
N GLU A 134 8.75 16.61 -4.98
CA GLU A 134 8.80 16.16 -3.59
C GLU A 134 8.43 14.67 -3.49
N GLN A 135 9.33 13.90 -2.91
CA GLN A 135 9.14 12.50 -2.57
C GLN A 135 9.14 12.33 -1.06
N MET A 136 8.06 11.76 -0.51
CA MET A 136 7.93 11.45 0.90
C MET A 136 7.85 9.94 1.09
N ILE A 137 8.77 9.41 1.89
CA ILE A 137 8.81 7.99 2.27
C ILE A 137 8.51 7.92 3.75
N THR A 138 7.44 7.25 4.13
CA THR A 138 7.09 7.03 5.55
C THR A 138 7.08 5.54 5.84
N ILE A 139 7.62 5.17 7.00
CA ILE A 139 7.62 3.79 7.47
C ILE A 139 7.20 3.71 8.94
N LYS A 140 6.41 2.69 9.23
CA LYS A 140 6.09 2.28 10.59
C LYS A 140 5.92 0.77 10.65
N GLY A 141 6.12 0.19 11.83
CA GLY A 141 5.93 -1.23 12.05
C GLY A 141 6.53 -1.69 13.37
N LEU A 142 6.53 -3.00 13.57
CA LEU A 142 7.07 -3.67 14.73
C LEU A 142 8.29 -4.51 14.33
N VAL A 143 9.36 -4.44 15.10
CA VAL A 143 10.61 -5.15 14.83
C VAL A 143 11.02 -5.92 16.08
N ARG A 144 11.46 -7.16 15.93
CA ARG A 144 12.09 -7.89 17.04
C ARG A 144 13.51 -7.40 17.23
N THR A 145 13.96 -7.23 18.48
CA THR A 145 15.35 -6.86 18.79
C THR A 145 16.38 -7.85 18.19
N SER A 146 15.99 -9.11 17.98
CA SER A 146 16.80 -10.13 17.30
C SER A 146 17.05 -9.84 15.82
N ASP A 147 16.09 -9.20 15.14
CA ASP A 147 16.13 -8.94 13.70
C ASP A 147 16.96 -7.68 13.37
N ILE A 148 17.38 -6.94 14.40
CA ILE A 148 18.29 -5.80 14.31
C ILE A 148 19.72 -6.33 14.22
N SER A 149 20.40 -6.00 13.12
CA SER A 149 21.82 -6.31 12.91
C SER A 149 22.71 -5.59 13.92
N SER A 150 23.95 -6.04 14.10
CA SER A 150 24.99 -5.34 14.88
C SER A 150 25.23 -3.90 14.42
N ASP A 151 24.97 -3.63 13.12
CA ASP A 151 25.11 -2.31 12.51
C ASP A 151 23.83 -1.45 12.63
N ASN A 152 22.88 -1.83 13.48
CA ASN A 152 21.58 -1.14 13.65
C ASN A 152 20.78 -1.06 12.34
N MET A 153 20.83 -2.13 11.55
CA MET A 153 20.11 -2.25 10.28
C MET A 153 19.02 -3.30 10.36
N VAL A 154 17.90 -3.02 9.70
CA VAL A 154 16.75 -3.92 9.59
C VAL A 154 16.27 -3.93 8.14
N TYR A 155 15.99 -5.11 7.59
CA TYR A 155 15.37 -5.22 6.27
C TYR A 155 13.84 -5.08 6.37
N SER A 156 13.21 -4.47 5.35
CA SER A 156 11.75 -4.26 5.36
C SER A 156 10.94 -5.55 5.52
N TYR A 157 11.40 -6.67 4.95
CA TYR A 157 10.74 -7.97 5.09
C TYR A 157 10.81 -8.58 6.49
N ASN A 158 11.67 -8.06 7.39
CA ASN A 158 11.75 -8.47 8.79
C ASN A 158 10.88 -7.59 9.71
N ILE A 159 10.14 -6.62 9.15
CA ILE A 159 9.27 -5.72 9.92
C ILE A 159 7.85 -6.30 9.90
N SER A 160 7.32 -6.60 11.07
CA SER A 160 5.93 -7.02 11.26
C SER A 160 4.99 -5.84 11.14
N GLU A 161 3.85 -6.04 10.48
CA GLU A 161 2.86 -4.97 10.20
C GLU A 161 3.51 -3.72 9.56
N ALA A 162 4.45 -3.95 8.65
CA ALA A 162 5.15 -2.88 7.96
C ALA A 162 4.18 -2.08 7.08
N GLU A 163 4.06 -0.79 7.36
CA GLU A 163 3.42 0.15 6.46
C GLU A 163 4.49 1.06 5.87
N ILE A 164 4.71 0.91 4.56
CA ILE A 164 5.69 1.68 3.81
C ILE A 164 4.96 2.47 2.75
N ILE A 165 4.90 3.79 2.94
CA ILE A 165 4.20 4.70 2.06
C ILE A 165 5.24 5.45 1.23
N PHE A 166 5.13 5.30 -0.09
CA PHE A 166 5.87 6.07 -1.09
C PHE A 166 4.91 7.07 -1.72
N GLN A 167 5.07 8.35 -1.37
CA GLN A 167 4.34 9.46 -1.95
C GLN A 167 5.30 10.22 -2.86
N SER A 168 4.91 10.41 -4.12
CA SER A 168 5.62 11.28 -5.06
C SER A 168 4.60 12.27 -5.59
N ASP A 169 4.89 13.56 -5.47
CA ASP A 169 4.09 14.60 -6.08
C ASP A 169 4.42 14.66 -7.58
N GLY A 170 3.66 13.91 -8.38
CA GLY A 170 3.85 13.80 -9.83
C GLY A 170 2.58 14.18 -10.59
N GLN A 171 2.72 15.06 -11.58
CA GLN A 171 1.63 15.59 -12.43
C GLN A 171 0.97 14.53 -13.36
N ILE A 172 1.38 13.26 -13.31
CA ILE A 172 0.98 12.22 -14.26
C ILE A 172 0.18 11.11 -13.55
N LYS A 173 -1.00 11.44 -13.04
CA LYS A 173 -1.99 10.42 -12.58
C LYS A 173 -3.35 10.52 -13.27
N SER A 174 -3.46 11.34 -14.31
CA SER A 174 -4.75 11.76 -14.88
C SER A 174 -5.16 11.06 -16.19
N MET A 175 -4.49 9.97 -16.61
CA MET A 175 -4.76 9.34 -17.92
C MET A 175 -5.36 7.92 -17.90
N GLN A 176 -5.71 7.37 -16.75
CA GLN A 176 -6.20 5.97 -16.66
C GLN A 176 -7.72 5.80 -16.65
N ASP A 177 -8.49 6.89 -16.73
CA ASP A 177 -9.94 6.78 -16.85
C ASP A 177 -10.35 6.57 -18.31
N PRO A 178 -11.07 5.48 -18.65
CA PRO A 178 -11.63 5.33 -19.98
C PRO A 178 -12.54 6.51 -20.29
N GLY A 179 -12.30 7.14 -21.45
CA GLY A 179 -13.00 8.34 -21.88
C GLY A 179 -14.53 8.16 -21.85
N TRP A 180 -15.23 9.24 -21.57
CA TRP A 180 -16.69 9.29 -21.51
C TRP A 180 -17.37 8.69 -22.75
N LEU A 181 -16.74 8.83 -23.93
CA LEU A 181 -17.24 8.28 -25.20
C LEU A 181 -17.24 6.74 -25.23
N THR A 182 -16.23 6.10 -24.63
CA THR A 182 -16.16 4.64 -24.48
C THR A 182 -17.26 4.14 -23.54
N LYS A 183 -17.61 4.91 -22.49
CA LYS A 183 -18.70 4.57 -21.57
C LYS A 183 -20.08 4.67 -22.22
N ILE A 184 -20.30 5.67 -23.08
CA ILE A 184 -21.57 5.84 -23.81
C ILE A 184 -21.76 4.73 -24.85
N PHE A 185 -20.70 4.39 -25.59
CA PHE A 185 -20.78 3.34 -26.63
C PHE A 185 -21.12 1.96 -26.02
N HIS A 186 -20.56 1.64 -24.84
CA HIS A 186 -20.89 0.43 -24.07
C HIS A 186 -22.30 0.42 -23.45
N TRP A 187 -22.94 1.58 -23.29
CA TRP A 187 -24.30 1.66 -22.76
C TRP A 187 -25.36 1.53 -23.87
N LEU A 188 -25.05 2.03 -25.07
CA LEU A 188 -25.99 2.09 -26.19
C LEU A 188 -26.06 0.77 -26.98
N PHE A 189 -24.95 0.02 -27.07
CA PHE A 189 -24.82 -1.25 -27.81
C PHE A 189 -24.51 -2.43 -26.90
#